data_AF-A0A9E5REV5-F1
#
_entry.id   AF-A0A9E5REV5-F1
#
_cell.length_a   1.000
_cell.length_b   1.000
_cell.length_c   1.000
_cell.angle_alpha   90.00
_cell.angle_beta   90.00
_cell.angle_gamma   90.00
#
_symmetry.space_group_name_H-M   'P 1'
#
loop_
_entity.id
_entity.type
_entity.pdbx_description
1 polymer ?
#
loop_
_entity_poly.entity_id
_entity_poly.type
_entity_poly.pdbx_seq_one_letter_code
_entity_poly.pdbx_strand_id
1 'polypeptide(L)'
;MSQIPFSTDWLKQFSDPYAVLGLSVSADDRRVLKRYRTVAKLLHPDGYVTAEPADRELASQLFAHLISPAYQKLKQDKDRAESLALLRVQVRRTIVKSLYRFKVDWPNSY
;
A
#
# COMPACT_ATOMS: atom_id res chain seq x y z
N MET A 1 10.09 -11.55 -32.50
CA MET A 1 9.57 -11.64 -31.12
C MET A 1 9.72 -10.27 -30.49
N SER A 2 8.68 -9.45 -30.60
CA SER A 2 8.68 -8.07 -30.13
C SER A 2 8.28 -8.08 -28.66
N GLN A 3 9.26 -8.09 -27.76
CA GLN A 3 9.01 -7.77 -26.35
C GLN A 3 8.41 -6.37 -26.35
N ILE A 4 7.14 -6.23 -25.94
CA ILE A 4 6.52 -4.91 -25.79
C ILE A 4 7.32 -4.22 -24.69
N PRO A 5 8.10 -3.16 -24.99
CA PRO A 5 8.78 -2.45 -23.94
C PRO A 5 7.70 -1.77 -23.11
N PHE A 6 7.62 -2.10 -21.81
CA PHE A 6 6.86 -1.33 -20.85
C PHE A 6 7.44 0.09 -20.81
N SER A 7 7.01 0.95 -21.75
CA SER A 7 7.50 2.32 -21.90
C SER A 7 7.23 3.11 -20.64
N THR A 8 8.20 3.85 -20.13
CA THR A 8 8.08 4.66 -18.90
C THR A 8 6.82 5.54 -18.86
N ASP A 9 6.29 5.93 -20.01
CA ASP A 9 5.05 6.71 -20.12
C ASP A 9 3.81 5.98 -19.61
N TRP A 10 3.73 4.66 -19.79
CA TRP A 10 2.62 3.86 -19.26
C TRP A 10 2.67 3.81 -17.72
N LEU A 11 3.86 3.72 -17.13
CA LEU A 11 4.04 3.68 -15.68
C LEU A 11 3.61 5.00 -15.04
N LYS A 12 3.82 6.12 -15.75
CA LYS A 12 3.33 7.44 -15.31
C LYS A 12 1.81 7.54 -15.36
N GLN A 13 1.17 6.97 -16.39
CA GLN A 13 -0.28 6.94 -16.53
C GLN A 13 -0.94 6.11 -15.41
N PHE A 14 -0.31 5.01 -14.99
CA PHE A 14 -0.78 4.13 -13.90
C PHE A 14 -0.13 4.45 -12.53
N SER A 15 0.02 5.74 -12.23
CA SER A 15 0.62 6.20 -10.97
C SER A 15 -0.26 6.01 -9.74
N ASP A 16 -1.58 5.92 -9.92
CA ASP A 16 -2.53 5.70 -8.83
C ASP A 16 -2.66 4.19 -8.52
N PRO A 17 -2.14 3.73 -7.37
CA PRO A 17 -2.19 2.33 -7.00
C PRO A 17 -3.62 1.84 -6.70
N TYR A 18 -4.56 2.73 -6.35
CA TYR A 18 -5.97 2.36 -6.17
C TYR A 18 -6.64 2.11 -7.53
N ALA A 19 -6.36 2.95 -8.53
CA ALA A 19 -6.83 2.75 -9.89
C ALA A 19 -6.30 1.46 -10.52
N VAL A 20 -5.02 1.13 -10.30
CA VAL A 20 -4.40 -0.13 -10.78
C VAL A 20 -5.12 -1.37 -10.24
N LEU A 21 -5.58 -1.34 -8.99
CA LEU A 21 -6.35 -2.45 -8.40
C LEU A 21 -7.85 -2.37 -8.70
N GLY A 22 -8.34 -1.27 -9.29
CA GLY A 22 -9.75 -1.00 -9.52
C GLY A 22 -10.52 -0.79 -8.22
N LEU A 23 -9.92 -0.08 -7.27
CA LEU A 23 -10.49 0.19 -5.94
C LEU A 23 -10.71 1.67 -5.74
N SER A 24 -11.66 2.01 -4.86
CA SER A 24 -11.80 3.37 -4.35
C SER A 24 -10.59 3.74 -3.50
N VAL A 25 -10.17 5.01 -3.52
CA VAL A 25 -9.17 5.59 -2.60
C VAL A 25 -9.60 5.42 -1.13
N SER A 26 -10.90 5.29 -0.87
CA SER A 26 -11.47 5.02 0.46
C SER A 26 -11.54 3.52 0.82
N ALA A 27 -10.95 2.63 0.02
CA ALA A 27 -11.02 1.20 0.26
C ALA A 27 -10.23 0.78 1.52
N ASP A 28 -10.88 -0.06 2.33
CA ASP A 28 -10.27 -0.71 3.49
C ASP A 28 -9.21 -1.74 3.06
N ASP A 29 -8.22 -2.01 3.92
CA ASP A 29 -7.11 -2.93 3.64
C ASP A 29 -7.55 -4.33 3.34
N ARG A 30 -8.60 -4.78 4.02
CA ARG A 30 -9.19 -6.08 3.76
C ARG A 30 -9.71 -6.16 2.32
N ARG A 31 -10.25 -5.06 1.79
CA ARG A 31 -10.72 -4.97 0.40
C ARG A 31 -9.54 -4.89 -0.57
N VAL A 32 -8.49 -4.14 -0.24
CA VAL A 32 -7.25 -4.05 -1.03
C VAL A 32 -6.60 -5.43 -1.16
N LEU A 33 -6.37 -6.12 -0.04
CA LEU A 33 -5.78 -7.46 -0.02
C LEU A 33 -6.64 -8.49 -0.75
N LYS A 34 -7.97 -8.45 -0.54
CA LYS A 34 -8.90 -9.36 -1.23
C LYS A 34 -8.82 -9.17 -2.74
N ARG A 35 -8.85 -7.92 -3.21
CA ARG A 35 -8.78 -7.60 -4.64
C ARG A 35 -7.44 -7.98 -5.23
N TYR A 36 -6.33 -7.66 -4.55
CA TYR A 36 -4.99 -8.08 -4.95
C TYR A 36 -4.91 -9.60 -5.14
N ARG A 37 -5.42 -10.39 -4.18
CA ARG A 37 -5.45 -11.86 -4.28
C ARG A 37 -6.31 -12.35 -5.44
N THR A 38 -7.47 -11.72 -5.68
CA THR A 38 -8.32 -12.07 -6.83
C THR A 38 -7.60 -11.79 -8.14
N VAL A 39 -6.98 -10.62 -8.28
CA VAL A 39 -6.22 -10.23 -9.47
C VAL A 39 -5.00 -11.13 -9.67
N ALA A 40 -4.27 -11.47 -8.60
CA ALA A 40 -3.14 -12.40 -8.64
C ALA A 40 -3.57 -13.80 -9.10
N LYS A 41 -4.72 -14.29 -8.63
CA LYS A 41 -5.28 -15.57 -9.09
C LYS A 41 -5.72 -15.53 -10.55
N LEU A 42 -6.30 -14.41 -11.00
CA LEU A 42 -6.73 -14.21 -12.39
C LEU A 42 -5.55 -14.09 -13.36
N LEU A 43 -4.41 -13.58 -12.91
CA LEU A 43 -3.19 -13.43 -13.72
C LEU A 43 -2.20 -14.58 -13.51
N HIS A 44 -2.57 -15.60 -12.73
CA HIS A 44 -1.69 -16.74 -12.48
C HIS A 44 -1.59 -17.62 -13.73
N PRO A 45 -0.38 -18.04 -14.15
CA PRO A 45 -0.18 -18.81 -15.38
C PRO A 45 -0.90 -20.16 -15.40
N ASP A 46 -1.25 -20.74 -14.25
CA ASP A 46 -2.06 -21.98 -14.17
C ASP A 46 -3.48 -21.82 -14.71
N GLY A 47 -4.06 -20.61 -14.70
CA GLY A 47 -5.39 -20.38 -15.27
C GLY A 47 -5.39 -20.39 -16.80
N TYR A 48 -4.20 -20.29 -17.41
CA TYR A 48 -4.02 -20.02 -18.83
C TYR A 48 -3.45 -21.22 -19.58
N VAL A 49 -3.60 -22.46 -19.10
CA VAL A 49 -3.05 -23.68 -19.73
C VAL A 49 -3.40 -23.81 -21.22
N THR A 50 -4.51 -23.21 -21.66
CA THR A 50 -4.98 -23.16 -23.06
C THR A 50 -4.69 -21.85 -23.80
N ALA A 51 -4.15 -20.82 -23.16
CA ALA A 51 -3.83 -19.54 -23.80
C ALA A 51 -2.42 -19.50 -24.39
N GLU A 52 -2.24 -18.66 -25.41
CA GLU A 52 -0.98 -18.42 -26.09
C GLU A 52 0.14 -18.05 -25.10
N PRO A 53 1.38 -18.55 -25.30
CA PRO A 53 2.51 -18.26 -24.42
C PRO A 53 2.80 -16.76 -24.30
N ALA A 54 2.53 -15.98 -25.36
CA ALA A 54 2.69 -14.52 -25.35
C ALA A 54 1.76 -13.83 -24.35
N ASP A 55 0.51 -14.29 -24.22
CA ASP A 55 -0.47 -13.71 -23.31
C ASP A 55 -0.13 -14.03 -21.85
N ARG A 56 0.42 -15.23 -21.59
CA ARG A 56 0.91 -15.61 -20.26
C ARG A 56 2.08 -14.74 -19.82
N GLU A 57 3.00 -14.48 -20.75
CA GLU A 57 4.19 -13.68 -20.47
C GLU A 57 3.80 -12.22 -20.23
N LEU A 58 2.86 -11.70 -21.02
CA LEU A 58 2.30 -10.36 -20.81
C LEU A 58 1.56 -10.24 -19.47
N ALA A 59 0.71 -11.21 -19.11
CA ALA A 59 0.01 -11.24 -17.83
C ALA A 59 0.98 -11.27 -16.63
N SER A 60 2.04 -12.08 -16.73
CA SER A 60 3.10 -12.16 -15.72
C SER A 60 3.83 -10.83 -15.56
N GLN A 61 4.20 -10.20 -16.68
CA GLN A 61 4.89 -8.91 -16.65
C GLN A 61 4.00 -7.77 -16.12
N LEU A 62 2.72 -7.73 -16.52
CA LEU A 62 1.72 -6.81 -15.96
C LEU A 62 1.61 -6.95 -14.44
N PHE A 63 1.53 -8.19 -13.96
CA PHE A 63 1.43 -8.49 -12.55
C PHE A 63 2.67 -8.01 -11.78
N ALA A 64 3.87 -8.33 -12.30
CA ALA A 64 5.13 -7.97 -11.68
C ALA A 64 5.40 -6.46 -11.69
N HIS A 65 5.08 -5.76 -12.79
CA HIS A 65 5.44 -4.35 -12.96
C HIS A 65 4.38 -3.34 -12.50
N LEU A 66 3.09 -3.70 -12.45
CA LEU A 66 2.05 -2.80 -11.95
C LEU A 66 1.46 -3.25 -10.63
N ILE A 67 0.96 -4.47 -10.57
CA ILE A 67 0.06 -4.90 -9.49
C ILE A 67 0.84 -5.11 -8.20
N SER A 68 1.99 -5.78 -8.28
CA SER A 68 2.89 -5.99 -7.14
C SER A 68 3.37 -4.65 -6.52
N PRO A 69 3.99 -3.73 -7.28
CA PRO A 69 4.44 -2.45 -6.72
C PRO A 69 3.30 -1.54 -6.26
N ALA A 70 2.14 -1.54 -6.94
CA ALA A 70 0.97 -0.78 -6.49
C ALA A 70 0.48 -1.26 -5.10
N TYR A 71 0.38 -2.58 -4.91
CA TYR A 71 0.00 -3.16 -3.62
C TYR A 71 1.05 -2.87 -2.52
N GLN A 72 2.34 -2.99 -2.83
CA GLN A 72 3.40 -2.67 -1.89
C GLN A 72 3.35 -1.21 -1.43
N LYS A 73 3.14 -0.28 -2.36
CA LYS A 73 3.01 1.15 -2.07
C LYS A 73 1.83 1.44 -1.13
N LEU A 74 0.66 0.87 -1.43
CA LEU A 74 -0.53 1.02 -0.57
C LEU A 74 -0.32 0.50 0.84
N LYS A 75 0.31 -0.68 0.94
CA LYS A 75 0.62 -1.29 2.23
C LYS A 75 1.59 -0.42 3.03
N GLN A 76 2.67 0.05 2.41
CA GLN A 76 3.69 0.86 3.06
C GLN A 76 3.15 2.23 3.51
N ASP A 77 2.33 2.89 2.70
CA ASP A 77 1.74 4.19 3.05
C ASP A 77 0.85 4.09 4.29
N LYS A 78 0.12 2.99 4.43
CA LYS A 78 -0.72 2.72 5.60
C LYS A 78 0.08 2.33 6.83
N ASP A 79 1.06 1.43 6.70
CA ASP A 79 1.97 1.08 7.78
C ASP A 79 2.66 2.35 8.34
N ARG A 80 3.01 3.29 7.47
CA ARG A 80 3.57 4.60 7.85
C ARG A 80 2.56 5.49 8.56
N ALA A 81 1.32 5.58 8.08
CA ALA A 81 0.27 6.38 8.71
C ALA A 81 -0.07 5.88 10.13
N GLU A 82 -0.16 4.55 10.31
CA GLU A 82 -0.39 3.92 11.60
C GLU A 82 0.78 4.17 12.56
N SER A 83 2.02 3.98 12.10
CA SER A 83 3.23 4.24 12.88
C SER A 83 3.28 5.69 13.37
N LEU A 84 2.97 6.65 12.49
CA LEU A 84 2.91 8.07 12.85
C LEU A 84 1.79 8.37 13.86
N ALA A 85 0.63 7.73 13.72
CA ALA A 85 -0.47 7.89 14.67
C ALA A 85 -0.09 7.38 16.07
N LEU A 86 0.56 6.21 16.16
CA LEU A 86 1.05 5.65 17.42
C LEU A 86 2.10 6.55 18.08
N LEU A 87 3.07 7.05 17.30
CA LEU A 87 4.07 7.99 17.79
C LEU A 87 3.43 9.27 18.35
N ARG A 88 2.42 9.82 17.67
CA ARG A 88 1.67 11.00 18.15
C ARG A 88 0.98 10.74 19.48
N VAL A 89 0.35 9.57 19.66
CA VAL A 89 -0.28 9.19 20.93
C VAL A 89 0.76 9.06 22.04
N GLN A 90 1.92 8.47 21.75
CA GLN A 90 2.99 8.31 22.73
C GLN A 90 3.56 9.66 23.17
N VAL A 91 3.82 10.58 22.23
CA VAL A 91 4.30 11.95 22.53
C VAL A 91 3.27 12.71 23.37
N ARG A 92 1.97 12.60 23.07
CA ARG A 92 0.92 13.23 23.89
C ARG A 92 0.94 12.68 25.32
N ARG A 93 1.08 11.36 25.50
CA ARG A 93 1.14 10.74 26.83
C ARG A 93 2.36 11.18 27.62
N THR A 94 3.53 11.31 27.01
CA THR A 94 4.75 11.77 27.70
C THR A 94 4.65 13.25 28.09
N ILE A 95 4.15 14.12 27.20
CA ILE A 95 3.94 15.54 27.53
C ILE A 95 2.98 15.69 28.70
N VAL A 96 1.82 15.02 28.64
CA VAL A 96 0.81 15.07 29.71
C VAL A 96 1.41 14.60 31.04
N LYS A 97 2.12 13.46 31.06
CA LYS A 97 2.81 12.98 32.27
C LYS A 97 3.86 13.96 32.80
N SER A 98 4.62 14.61 31.92
CA SER A 98 5.61 15.62 32.28
C SER A 98 4.95 16.85 32.91
N LEU A 99 3.82 17.30 32.37
CA LEU A 99 3.07 18.44 32.90
C LEU A 99 2.49 18.15 34.29
N TYR A 100 1.94 16.95 34.51
CA TYR A 100 1.48 16.56 35.85
C TYR A 100 2.63 16.45 36.85
N ARG A 101 3.79 15.91 36.44
CA ARG A 101 4.98 15.85 37.31
C ARG A 101 5.45 17.25 37.71
N PHE A 102 5.55 18.15 36.74
CA PHE A 102 5.96 19.54 37.00
C PHE A 102 4.96 20.32 37.87
N LYS A 103 3.66 20.02 37.77
CA LYS A 103 2.61 20.62 38.60
C LYS A 103 2.64 20.11 40.05
N VAL A 104 2.99 18.84 40.27
CA VAL A 104 3.10 18.22 41.60
C VAL A 104 4.38 18.67 42.32
N ASP A 105 5.46 18.87 41.59
CA ASP A 105 6.76 19.30 42.13
C ASP A 105 6.87 20.84 42.33
N TRP A 106 5.86 21.64 41.94
CA TRP A 106 5.87 23.08 42.19
C TRP A 106 5.50 23.37 43.66
N PRO A 107 6.42 23.89 44.50
CA PRO A 107 6.09 24.23 45.87
C PRO A 107 5.15 25.42 45.87
N ASN A 108 4.06 25.28 46.63
CA ASN A 108 3.05 26.30 46.88
C ASN A 108 3.76 27.58 47.33
N SER A 109 3.88 28.53 46.40
CA SER A 109 4.56 29.82 46.61
C SER A 109 3.48 30.89 46.65
N TYR A 110 2.76 30.92 47.76
CA TYR A 110 1.98 32.04 48.26
C TYR A 110 2.03 32.02 49.79
#